data_AF-A0A0D0CDN1-F1
#
_entry.id   AF-A0A0D0CDN1-F1
#
_cell.length_a   1.000
_cell.length_b   1.000
_cell.length_c   1.000
_cell.angle_alpha   90.00
_cell.angle_beta   90.00
_cell.angle_gamma   90.00
#
_symmetry.space_group_name_H-M   'P 1'
#
loop_
_entity.id
_entity.type
_entity.pdbx_description
1 polymer ?
#
loop_
_entity_poly.entity_id
_entity_poly.type
_entity_poly.pdbx_seq_one_letter_code
_entity_poly.pdbx_strand_id
1 'polypeptide(L)'
;QNPHNADPPDYEAAQRLLEIWTAQNELDRREWDAHQEAEDNQARQEQERVLRHQEEEEHLHLQEEEAARQEEKKKNHTKFLPFNDVKVSSTIPITPSPHALRKLRKGEYVELYYFTNKGLADAQSVSHSADNDALALMQDEQGLHSFIPIAAAKAKDTIIPDHELTWVQIDEATHRLLQAMAECGWGPEHLDAHLNFWMGLSAHEWCHDPKDTAWQALIFYQDAYCKRWHNTLGMPVSFNLKYIDEEALIKIKFKITSKLHTAITNQAKEASSFC
;
A
#
# COMPACT_ATOMS: atom_id res chain seq x y z
N GLN A 1 -76.00 -104.85 32.35
CA GLN A 1 -76.27 -103.43 32.04
C GLN A 1 -75.12 -102.58 32.57
N ASN A 2 -74.67 -101.66 31.72
CA ASN A 2 -73.76 -100.52 31.90
C ASN A 2 -72.23 -100.73 31.76
N PRO A 3 -71.60 -100.13 30.70
CA PRO A 3 -70.16 -100.17 30.45
C PRO A 3 -69.47 -98.97 31.12
N HIS A 4 -68.31 -99.18 31.73
CA HIS A 4 -67.49 -98.07 32.22
C HIS A 4 -66.50 -97.69 31.13
N ASN A 5 -66.72 -96.49 30.58
CA ASN A 5 -65.89 -95.77 29.63
C ASN A 5 -64.45 -95.65 30.17
N ALA A 6 -63.48 -96.22 29.46
CA ALA A 6 -62.06 -96.01 29.69
C ALA A 6 -61.54 -95.13 28.55
N ASP A 7 -61.37 -93.84 28.82
CA ASP A 7 -60.66 -92.92 27.92
C ASP A 7 -59.17 -93.29 27.91
N PRO A 8 -58.47 -93.24 26.75
CA PRO A 8 -57.12 -93.77 26.64
C PRO A 8 -56.07 -92.82 27.25
N PRO A 9 -54.92 -93.34 27.75
CA PRO A 9 -53.87 -92.57 28.46
C PRO A 9 -53.08 -91.57 27.59
N ASP A 10 -53.41 -91.45 26.31
CA ASP A 10 -52.62 -90.74 25.30
C ASP A 10 -52.98 -89.24 25.20
N TYR A 11 -54.20 -88.87 25.62
CA TYR A 11 -54.71 -87.49 25.51
C TYR A 11 -54.08 -86.54 26.55
N GLU A 12 -53.92 -87.00 27.79
CA GLU A 12 -53.36 -86.18 28.88
C GLU A 12 -51.86 -85.93 28.69
N ALA A 13 -51.12 -86.90 28.14
CA ALA A 13 -49.71 -86.75 27.79
C ALA A 13 -49.51 -85.77 26.62
N ALA A 14 -50.36 -85.85 25.59
CA ALA A 14 -50.33 -84.91 24.47
C ALA A 14 -50.64 -83.47 24.91
N GLN A 15 -51.56 -83.29 25.86
CA GLN A 15 -51.93 -81.97 26.36
C GLN A 15 -50.82 -81.29 27.17
N ARG A 16 -50.11 -82.06 28.02
CA ARG A 16 -48.93 -81.54 28.74
C ARG A 16 -47.79 -81.15 27.81
N LEU A 17 -47.55 -81.93 26.75
CA LEU A 17 -46.54 -81.59 25.74
C LEU A 17 -46.91 -80.33 24.96
N LEU A 18 -48.20 -80.14 24.66
CA LEU A 18 -48.70 -78.93 24.00
C LEU A 18 -48.51 -77.68 24.88
N GLU A 19 -48.77 -77.80 26.18
CA GLU A 19 -48.57 -76.71 27.16
C GLU A 19 -47.09 -76.34 27.31
N ILE A 20 -46.20 -77.33 27.40
CA ILE A 20 -44.75 -77.11 27.46
C ILE A 20 -44.26 -76.45 26.16
N TRP A 21 -44.72 -76.94 25.01
CA TRP A 21 -44.34 -76.39 23.72
C TRP A 21 -44.85 -74.97 23.50
N THR A 22 -46.09 -74.66 23.90
CA THR A 22 -46.63 -73.29 23.81
C THR A 22 -45.90 -72.33 24.74
N ALA A 23 -45.58 -72.75 25.97
CA ALA A 23 -44.79 -71.94 26.90
C ALA A 23 -43.36 -71.67 26.36
N GLN A 24 -42.71 -72.68 25.77
CA GLN A 24 -41.38 -72.52 25.18
C GLN A 24 -41.42 -71.63 23.94
N ASN A 25 -42.39 -71.84 23.04
CA ASN A 25 -42.55 -71.02 21.84
C ASN A 25 -42.82 -69.55 22.19
N GLU A 26 -43.59 -69.29 23.26
CA GLU A 26 -43.84 -67.94 23.72
C GLU A 26 -42.60 -67.28 24.34
N LEU A 27 -41.76 -68.06 25.04
CA LEU A 27 -40.47 -67.58 25.53
C LEU A 27 -39.52 -67.26 24.38
N ASP A 28 -39.34 -68.18 23.44
CA ASP A 28 -38.47 -68.01 22.26
C ASP A 28 -38.90 -66.79 21.44
N ARG A 29 -40.22 -66.58 21.28
CA ARG A 29 -40.76 -65.40 20.60
C ARG A 29 -40.42 -64.10 21.35
N ARG A 30 -40.52 -64.08 22.68
CA ARG A 30 -40.16 -62.90 23.48
C ARG A 30 -38.67 -62.61 23.43
N GLU A 31 -37.84 -63.64 23.47
CA GLU A 31 -36.38 -63.49 23.34
C GLU A 31 -36.00 -62.98 21.95
N TRP A 32 -36.63 -63.51 20.90
CA TRP A 32 -36.47 -63.01 19.54
C TRP A 32 -36.91 -61.55 19.39
N ASP A 33 -38.11 -61.21 19.89
CA ASP A 33 -38.65 -59.84 19.86
C ASP A 33 -37.72 -58.87 20.62
N ALA A 34 -37.19 -59.28 21.78
CA ALA A 34 -36.26 -58.49 22.57
C ALA A 34 -34.89 -58.31 21.87
N HIS A 35 -34.39 -59.36 21.21
CA HIS A 35 -33.17 -59.29 20.41
C HIS A 35 -33.33 -58.32 19.23
N GLN A 36 -34.47 -58.40 18.52
CA GLN A 36 -34.77 -57.52 17.41
C GLN A 36 -34.87 -56.05 17.86
N GLU A 37 -35.54 -55.78 18.99
CA GLU A 37 -35.63 -54.42 19.54
C GLU A 37 -34.26 -53.87 19.98
N ALA A 38 -33.39 -54.73 20.50
CA ALA A 38 -32.03 -54.35 20.87
C ALA A 38 -31.19 -53.98 19.63
N GLU A 39 -31.25 -54.77 18.56
CA GLU A 39 -30.57 -54.46 17.29
C GLU A 39 -31.11 -53.17 16.66
N ASP A 40 -32.43 -52.99 16.62
CA ASP A 40 -33.07 -51.77 16.09
C ASP A 40 -32.67 -50.53 16.91
N ASN A 41 -32.58 -50.65 18.24
CA ASN A 41 -32.10 -49.58 19.10
C ASN A 41 -30.62 -49.27 18.87
N GLN A 42 -29.77 -50.27 18.69
CA GLN A 42 -28.35 -50.08 18.37
C GLN A 42 -28.18 -49.41 17.00
N ALA A 43 -28.94 -49.86 15.99
CA ALA A 43 -28.92 -49.26 14.66
C ALA A 43 -29.36 -47.78 14.69
N ARG A 44 -30.41 -47.45 15.45
CA ARG A 44 -30.86 -46.06 15.66
C ARG A 44 -29.79 -45.20 16.34
N GLN A 45 -29.17 -45.71 17.41
CA GLN A 45 -28.13 -44.98 18.14
C GLN A 45 -26.90 -44.74 17.26
N GLU A 46 -26.47 -45.75 16.48
CA GLU A 46 -25.34 -45.60 15.56
C GLU A 46 -25.65 -44.59 14.45
N GLN A 47 -26.86 -44.64 13.88
CA GLN A 47 -27.30 -43.67 12.89
C GLN A 47 -27.30 -42.24 13.44
N GLU A 48 -27.76 -42.05 14.68
CA GLU A 48 -27.76 -40.75 15.34
C GLU A 48 -26.34 -40.26 15.65
N ARG A 49 -25.41 -41.16 16.00
CA ARG A 49 -23.99 -40.82 16.18
C ARG A 49 -23.32 -40.40 14.87
N VAL A 50 -23.61 -41.11 13.78
CA VAL A 50 -23.09 -40.75 12.44
C VAL A 50 -23.62 -39.39 12.01
N LEU A 51 -24.92 -39.12 12.20
CA LEU A 51 -25.51 -37.82 11.87
C LEU A 51 -24.89 -36.69 12.71
N ARG A 52 -24.74 -36.87 14.03
CA ARG A 52 -24.06 -35.87 14.88
C ARG A 52 -22.63 -35.60 14.43
N HIS A 53 -21.87 -36.63 14.10
CA HIS A 53 -20.50 -36.46 13.61
C HIS A 53 -20.46 -35.72 12.26
N GLN A 54 -21.42 -35.97 11.36
CA GLN A 54 -21.52 -35.24 10.10
C GLN A 54 -21.85 -33.77 10.34
N GLU A 55 -22.82 -33.47 11.21
CA GLU A 55 -23.18 -32.10 11.58
C GLU A 55 -22.01 -31.35 12.24
N GLU A 56 -21.24 -32.01 13.10
CA GLU A 56 -20.04 -31.44 13.75
C GLU A 56 -18.94 -31.14 12.74
N GLU A 57 -18.66 -32.04 11.79
CA GLU A 57 -17.69 -31.84 10.71
C GLU A 57 -18.13 -30.70 9.77
N GLU A 58 -19.40 -30.64 9.40
CA GLU A 58 -19.96 -29.55 8.60
C GLU A 58 -19.83 -28.20 9.32
N HIS A 59 -20.15 -28.17 10.61
CA HIS A 59 -20.02 -26.96 11.41
C HIS A 59 -18.56 -26.52 11.55
N LEU A 60 -17.64 -27.46 11.76
CA LEU A 60 -16.21 -27.18 11.83
C LEU A 60 -15.67 -26.65 10.50
N HIS A 61 -16.06 -27.25 9.38
CA HIS A 61 -15.68 -26.80 8.04
C HIS A 61 -16.17 -25.38 7.76
N LEU A 62 -17.42 -25.05 8.12
CA LEU A 62 -17.96 -23.69 7.99
C LEU A 62 -17.18 -22.69 8.87
N GLN A 63 -16.81 -23.10 10.09
CA GLN A 63 -16.03 -22.27 10.99
C GLN A 63 -14.61 -22.02 10.45
N GLU A 64 -13.97 -23.04 9.88
CA GLU A 64 -12.65 -22.92 9.26
C GLU A 64 -12.69 -22.04 8.01
N GLU A 65 -13.71 -22.17 7.16
CA GLU A 65 -13.89 -21.32 5.98
C GLU A 65 -14.11 -19.85 6.36
N GLU A 66 -14.94 -19.57 7.37
CA GLU A 66 -15.14 -18.21 7.85
C GLU A 66 -13.87 -17.66 8.52
N ALA A 67 -13.14 -18.47 9.29
CA ALA A 67 -11.86 -18.08 9.87
C ALA A 67 -10.84 -17.73 8.78
N ALA A 68 -10.74 -18.54 7.73
CA ALA A 68 -9.90 -18.29 6.56
C ALA A 68 -10.31 -17.00 5.83
N ARG A 69 -11.61 -16.76 5.67
CA ARG A 69 -12.15 -15.53 5.07
C ARG A 69 -11.83 -14.29 5.90
N GLN A 70 -11.91 -14.40 7.22
CA GLN A 70 -11.54 -13.31 8.14
C GLN A 70 -10.02 -13.07 8.15
N GLU A 71 -9.22 -14.12 8.07
CA GLU A 71 -7.77 -14.00 7.94
C GLU A 71 -7.36 -13.34 6.61
N GLU A 72 -8.00 -13.73 5.51
CA GLU A 72 -7.86 -13.08 4.20
C GLU A 72 -8.23 -11.60 4.27
N LYS A 73 -9.35 -11.25 4.93
CA LYS A 73 -9.73 -9.84 5.15
C LYS A 73 -8.70 -9.06 5.96
N LYS A 74 -8.04 -9.70 6.92
CA LYS A 74 -6.97 -9.07 7.74
C LYS A 74 -5.68 -8.89 6.94
N LYS A 75 -5.23 -9.93 6.23
CA LYS A 75 -3.98 -9.90 5.43
C LYS A 75 -4.11 -8.96 4.22
N ASN A 76 -5.26 -8.99 3.56
CA ASN A 76 -5.52 -8.25 2.33
C ASN A 76 -6.52 -7.10 2.56
N HIS A 77 -6.43 -6.39 3.70
CA HIS A 77 -7.38 -5.36 4.09
C HIS A 77 -7.72 -4.36 2.98
N THR A 78 -6.73 -3.90 2.22
CA THR A 78 -6.93 -2.97 1.09
C THR A 78 -7.88 -3.50 0.02
N LYS A 79 -7.89 -4.81 -0.26
CA LYS A 79 -8.81 -5.46 -1.23
C LYS A 79 -10.27 -5.37 -0.79
N PHE A 80 -10.52 -5.25 0.50
CA PHE A 80 -11.86 -5.24 1.10
C PHE A 80 -12.31 -3.86 1.56
N LEU A 81 -11.49 -2.81 1.35
CA LEU A 81 -11.90 -1.43 1.59
C LEU A 81 -12.98 -1.03 0.58
N PRO A 82 -14.02 -0.28 1.02
CA PRO A 82 -15.00 0.28 0.10
C PRO A 82 -14.31 1.25 -0.87
N PHE A 83 -14.70 1.20 -2.15
CA PHE A 83 -14.30 2.19 -3.14
C PHE A 83 -15.34 3.31 -3.21
N ASN A 84 -14.92 4.50 -3.66
CA ASN A 84 -15.82 5.62 -3.85
C ASN A 84 -16.69 5.39 -5.10
N ASP A 85 -18.00 5.58 -4.97
CA ASP A 85 -18.95 5.52 -6.08
C ASP A 85 -18.91 6.82 -6.90
N VAL A 86 -17.79 7.03 -7.59
CA VAL A 86 -17.53 8.21 -8.41
C VAL A 86 -17.13 7.74 -9.81
N LYS A 87 -17.73 8.34 -10.84
CA LYS A 87 -17.41 8.03 -12.24
C LYS A 87 -15.91 8.21 -12.47
N VAL A 88 -15.27 7.19 -13.05
CA VAL A 88 -13.86 7.24 -13.45
C VAL A 88 -13.65 8.46 -14.36
N SER A 89 -12.69 9.31 -13.99
CA SER A 89 -12.27 10.44 -14.82
C SER A 89 -11.80 9.92 -16.17
N SER A 90 -12.18 10.59 -17.26
CA SER A 90 -11.72 10.24 -18.62
C SER A 90 -10.20 10.37 -18.81
N THR A 91 -9.50 10.96 -17.83
CA THR A 91 -8.05 11.12 -17.84
C THR A 91 -7.47 10.49 -16.57
N ILE A 92 -6.47 9.62 -16.74
CA ILE A 92 -5.68 9.09 -15.61
C ILE A 92 -4.92 10.29 -15.01
N PRO A 93 -5.12 10.61 -13.72
CA PRO A 93 -4.41 11.72 -13.10
C PRO A 93 -2.91 11.41 -13.09
N ILE A 94 -2.14 12.31 -13.69
CA ILE A 94 -0.68 12.26 -13.63
C ILE A 94 -0.28 12.65 -12.20
N THR A 95 0.12 11.67 -11.40
CA THR A 95 0.47 11.88 -9.99
C THR A 95 1.98 11.98 -9.81
N PRO A 96 2.48 12.87 -8.94
CA PRO A 96 3.89 12.90 -8.55
C PRO A 96 4.34 11.56 -7.95
N SER A 97 5.64 11.32 -7.97
CA SER A 97 6.24 10.11 -7.40
C SER A 97 5.77 9.88 -5.95
N PRO A 98 5.39 8.64 -5.56
CA PRO A 98 5.06 8.32 -4.17
C PRO A 98 6.16 8.70 -3.17
N HIS A 99 7.42 8.69 -3.61
CA HIS A 99 8.56 9.14 -2.82
C HIS A 99 8.47 10.64 -2.49
N ALA A 100 8.21 11.47 -3.50
CA ALA A 100 8.04 12.91 -3.36
C ALA A 100 6.86 13.23 -2.43
N LEU A 101 5.71 12.58 -2.61
CA LEU A 101 4.54 12.76 -1.74
C LEU A 101 4.83 12.35 -0.29
N ARG A 102 5.61 11.28 -0.06
CA ARG A 102 6.01 10.86 1.29
C ARG A 102 6.90 11.90 1.98
N LYS A 103 7.89 12.45 1.27
CA LYS A 103 8.74 13.53 1.80
C LYS A 103 7.90 14.76 2.12
N LEU A 104 6.99 15.14 1.21
CA LEU A 104 6.12 16.30 1.37
C LEU A 104 5.18 16.19 2.59
N ARG A 105 4.59 15.01 2.84
CA ARG A 105 3.76 14.77 4.05
C ARG A 105 4.55 14.90 5.36
N LYS A 106 5.86 14.68 5.34
CA LYS A 106 6.72 14.80 6.53
C LYS A 106 7.24 16.21 6.76
N GLY A 107 6.98 17.15 5.86
CA GLY A 107 7.59 18.47 5.92
C GLY A 107 9.02 18.53 5.35
N GLU A 108 9.52 17.44 4.77
CA GLU A 108 10.87 17.38 4.19
C GLU A 108 10.91 18.12 2.84
N TYR A 109 12.07 18.71 2.51
CA TYR A 109 12.28 19.34 1.21
C TYR A 109 12.15 18.33 0.07
N VAL A 110 11.43 18.70 -0.99
CA VAL A 110 11.25 17.89 -2.19
C VAL A 110 11.70 18.68 -3.40
N GLU A 111 12.53 18.06 -4.22
CA GLU A 111 13.02 18.60 -5.47
C GLU A 111 11.87 18.89 -6.44
N LEU A 112 11.85 20.09 -7.03
CA LEU A 112 10.84 20.53 -8.00
C LEU A 112 10.78 19.62 -9.22
N TYR A 113 11.88 18.93 -9.55
CA TYR A 113 11.96 17.96 -10.64
C TYR A 113 10.77 16.99 -10.64
N TYR A 114 10.37 16.47 -9.48
CA TYR A 114 9.26 15.51 -9.35
C TYR A 114 7.90 16.05 -9.80
N PHE A 115 7.76 17.36 -9.91
CA PHE A 115 6.55 18.06 -10.31
C PHE A 115 6.64 18.62 -11.74
N THR A 116 7.79 18.47 -12.41
CA THR A 116 7.95 18.80 -13.83
C THR A 116 7.27 17.77 -14.72
N ASN A 117 6.93 18.13 -15.97
CA ASN A 117 6.38 17.18 -16.95
C ASN A 117 7.28 15.93 -17.11
N LYS A 118 8.60 16.14 -17.11
CA LYS A 118 9.58 15.05 -17.23
C LYS A 118 9.59 14.16 -16.00
N GLY A 119 9.69 14.73 -14.79
CA GLY A 119 9.69 13.95 -13.56
C GLY A 119 8.40 13.16 -13.33
N LEU A 120 7.26 13.69 -13.79
CA LEU A 120 5.98 12.97 -13.78
C LEU A 120 5.97 11.78 -14.75
N ALA A 121 6.46 11.96 -15.98
CA ALA A 121 6.59 10.89 -16.95
C ALA A 121 7.54 9.78 -16.45
N ASP A 122 8.66 10.18 -15.83
CA ASP A 122 9.61 9.25 -15.21
C ASP A 122 8.95 8.46 -14.08
N ALA A 123 8.20 9.12 -13.20
CA ALA A 123 7.49 8.46 -12.10
C ALA A 123 6.46 7.42 -12.59
N GLN A 124 5.73 7.74 -13.67
CA GLN A 124 4.82 6.79 -14.30
C GLN A 124 5.57 5.59 -14.89
N SER A 125 6.68 5.82 -15.59
CA SER A 125 7.46 4.75 -16.20
C SER A 125 7.99 3.73 -15.19
N VAL A 126 8.41 4.20 -14.00
CA VAL A 126 8.89 3.35 -12.91
C VAL A 126 7.73 2.55 -12.30
N SER A 127 6.55 3.14 -12.15
CA SER A 127 5.37 2.45 -11.59
C SER A 127 4.86 1.27 -12.43
N HIS A 128 5.13 1.28 -13.74
CA HIS A 128 4.76 0.21 -14.67
C HIS A 128 5.85 -0.87 -14.87
N SER A 129 7.04 -0.69 -14.28
CA SER A 129 8.12 -1.67 -14.38
C SER A 129 7.90 -2.79 -13.35
N ALA A 130 7.47 -3.96 -13.83
CA ALA A 130 7.15 -5.14 -13.03
C ALA A 130 8.37 -5.88 -12.46
N ASP A 131 9.60 -5.38 -12.64
CA ASP A 131 10.83 -6.03 -12.19
C ASP A 131 11.49 -5.21 -11.07
N ASN A 132 10.78 -5.11 -9.95
CA ASN A 132 11.16 -4.30 -8.79
C ASN A 132 12.07 -5.05 -7.79
N ASP A 133 12.32 -6.35 -8.04
CA ASP A 133 13.17 -7.22 -7.20
C ASP A 133 14.65 -7.23 -7.63
N ALA A 134 14.98 -6.66 -8.79
CA ALA A 134 16.35 -6.54 -9.21
C ALA A 134 17.10 -5.48 -8.38
N LEU A 135 18.25 -5.86 -7.81
CA LEU A 135 19.10 -5.00 -6.99
C LEU A 135 20.31 -4.50 -7.80
N ALA A 136 20.56 -3.18 -7.76
CA ALA A 136 21.79 -2.55 -8.20
C ALA A 136 22.78 -2.45 -7.05
N LEU A 137 24.06 -2.70 -7.33
CA LEU A 137 25.16 -2.39 -6.42
C LEU A 137 25.57 -0.93 -6.62
N MET A 138 25.33 -0.06 -5.64
CA MET A 138 25.73 1.35 -5.66
C MET A 138 26.85 1.60 -4.65
N GLN A 139 27.81 2.46 -5.01
CA GLN A 139 28.85 2.94 -4.10
C GLN A 139 28.49 4.35 -3.61
N ASP A 140 28.61 4.62 -2.31
CA ASP A 140 28.45 5.97 -1.75
C ASP A 140 29.73 6.82 -1.91
N GLU A 141 29.65 8.10 -1.53
CA GLU A 141 30.78 9.04 -1.62
C GLU A 141 31.96 8.64 -0.73
N GLN A 142 31.75 7.73 0.22
CA GLN A 142 32.77 7.21 1.15
C GLN A 142 33.34 5.87 0.68
N GLY A 143 32.90 5.36 -0.48
CA GLY A 143 33.38 4.13 -1.08
C GLY A 143 32.66 2.86 -0.61
N LEU A 144 31.61 2.97 0.19
CA LEU A 144 30.85 1.83 0.71
C LEU A 144 29.80 1.36 -0.30
N HIS A 145 29.77 0.05 -0.56
CA HIS A 145 28.82 -0.54 -1.48
C HIS A 145 27.53 -0.97 -0.76
N SER A 146 26.38 -0.59 -1.33
CA SER A 146 25.04 -0.99 -0.87
C SER A 146 24.22 -1.55 -2.02
N PHE A 147 23.40 -2.55 -1.72
CA PHE A 147 22.41 -3.06 -2.67
C PHE A 147 21.12 -2.26 -2.52
N ILE A 148 20.69 -1.63 -3.60
CA ILE A 148 19.43 -0.90 -3.66
C ILE A 148 18.58 -1.42 -4.81
N PRO A 149 17.25 -1.38 -4.74
CA PRO A 149 16.41 -1.71 -5.89
C PRO A 149 16.82 -0.90 -7.13
N ILE A 150 16.89 -1.53 -8.31
CA ILE A 150 17.27 -0.87 -9.57
C ILE A 150 16.38 0.35 -9.85
N ALA A 151 15.10 0.28 -9.48
CA ALA A 151 14.17 1.41 -9.57
C ALA A 151 14.64 2.62 -8.73
N ALA A 152 15.19 2.38 -7.53
CA ALA A 152 15.74 3.43 -6.68
C ALA A 152 17.09 3.96 -7.20
N ALA A 153 17.92 3.11 -7.78
CA ALA A 153 19.19 3.50 -8.41
C ALA A 153 18.94 4.43 -9.62
N LYS A 154 18.07 4.02 -10.55
CA LYS A 154 17.71 4.80 -11.75
C LYS A 154 17.06 6.14 -11.41
N ALA A 155 16.23 6.17 -10.37
CA ALA A 155 15.62 7.41 -9.89
C ALA A 155 16.68 8.41 -9.42
N LYS A 156 17.76 7.96 -8.75
CA LYS A 156 18.82 8.86 -8.23
C LYS A 156 19.62 9.55 -9.35
N ASP A 157 19.94 8.84 -10.42
CA ASP A 157 20.71 9.40 -11.56
C ASP A 157 19.89 10.36 -12.44
N THR A 158 18.57 10.44 -12.25
CA THR A 158 17.67 11.20 -13.13
C THR A 158 17.15 12.49 -12.48
N ILE A 159 17.33 12.67 -11.16
CA ILE A 159 16.81 13.85 -10.45
C ILE A 159 17.68 15.06 -10.78
N ILE A 160 17.09 16.03 -11.46
CA ILE A 160 17.73 17.32 -11.74
C ILE A 160 17.58 18.21 -10.50
N PRO A 161 18.68 18.74 -9.92
CA PRO A 161 18.60 19.71 -8.82
C PRO A 161 17.84 20.97 -9.23
N ASP A 162 17.12 21.61 -8.29
CA ASP A 162 16.28 22.77 -8.65
C ASP A 162 17.07 23.94 -9.25
N HIS A 163 18.34 24.11 -8.86
CA HIS A 163 19.19 25.15 -9.44
C HIS A 163 19.65 24.88 -10.89
N GLU A 164 19.44 23.67 -11.40
CA GLU A 164 19.70 23.28 -12.79
C GLU A 164 18.42 23.25 -13.65
N LEU A 165 17.25 23.48 -13.04
CA LEU A 165 15.99 23.59 -13.78
C LEU A 165 15.94 24.90 -14.58
N THR A 166 15.27 24.86 -15.72
CA THR A 166 14.92 26.07 -16.47
C THR A 166 13.75 26.79 -15.81
N TRP A 167 13.59 28.08 -16.07
CA TRP A 167 12.46 28.85 -15.55
C TRP A 167 11.10 28.26 -15.95
N VAL A 168 10.99 27.77 -17.19
CA VAL A 168 9.78 27.11 -17.69
C VAL A 168 9.46 25.86 -16.88
N GLN A 169 10.47 25.05 -16.57
CA GLN A 169 10.29 23.84 -15.75
C GLN A 169 9.90 24.18 -14.30
N ILE A 170 10.45 25.26 -13.74
CA ILE A 170 10.06 25.76 -12.42
C ILE A 170 8.58 26.18 -12.46
N ASP A 171 8.18 27.02 -13.41
CA ASP A 171 6.79 27.48 -13.58
C ASP A 171 5.81 26.30 -13.68
N GLU A 172 6.13 25.31 -14.53
CA GLU A 172 5.37 24.05 -14.64
C GLU A 172 5.25 23.30 -13.30
N ALA A 173 6.35 23.24 -12.53
CA ALA A 173 6.43 22.49 -11.29
C ALA A 173 5.71 23.18 -10.13
N THR A 174 5.75 24.52 -10.04
CA THR A 174 5.22 25.28 -8.89
C THR A 174 3.73 25.04 -8.67
N HIS A 175 2.92 25.09 -9.72
CA HIS A 175 1.48 24.86 -9.62
C HIS A 175 1.16 23.46 -9.07
N ARG A 176 1.89 22.45 -9.54
CA ARG A 176 1.70 21.06 -9.13
C ARG A 176 2.25 20.80 -7.73
N LEU A 177 3.34 21.44 -7.34
CA LEU A 177 3.84 21.41 -5.96
C LEU A 177 2.78 21.96 -5.00
N LEU A 178 2.19 23.12 -5.31
CA LEU A 178 1.15 23.74 -4.47
C LEU A 178 -0.08 22.83 -4.33
N GLN A 179 -0.52 22.22 -5.43
CA GLN A 179 -1.60 21.24 -5.40
C GLN A 179 -1.23 20.03 -4.52
N ALA A 180 -0.04 19.46 -4.71
CA ALA A 180 0.42 18.32 -3.92
C ALA A 180 0.58 18.66 -2.43
N MET A 181 0.98 19.89 -2.10
CA MET A 181 1.02 20.38 -0.72
C MET A 181 -0.40 20.39 -0.12
N ALA A 182 -1.39 20.93 -0.85
CA ALA A 182 -2.77 20.93 -0.39
C ALA A 182 -3.29 19.50 -0.16
N GLU A 183 -3.04 18.58 -1.10
CA GLU A 183 -3.39 17.16 -0.98
C GLU A 183 -2.65 16.44 0.16
N CYS A 184 -1.46 16.89 0.52
CA CYS A 184 -0.68 16.37 1.66
C CYS A 184 -1.07 17.01 3.01
N GLY A 185 -2.10 17.86 3.04
CA GLY A 185 -2.65 18.44 4.27
C GLY A 185 -1.88 19.65 4.80
N TRP A 186 -1.09 20.32 3.96
CA TRP A 186 -0.44 21.57 4.36
C TRP A 186 -1.48 22.66 4.59
N GLY A 187 -1.34 23.39 5.70
CA GLY A 187 -2.27 24.46 6.08
C GLY A 187 -2.22 25.68 5.15
N PRO A 188 -3.28 26.51 5.13
CA PRO A 188 -3.41 27.65 4.22
C PRO A 188 -2.25 28.65 4.35
N GLU A 189 -1.74 28.88 5.56
CA GLU A 189 -0.61 29.79 5.79
C GLU A 189 0.67 29.36 5.03
N HIS A 190 0.93 28.05 4.94
CA HIS A 190 2.08 27.52 4.22
C HIS A 190 1.89 27.59 2.71
N LEU A 191 0.68 27.30 2.24
CA LEU A 191 0.30 27.41 0.82
C LEU A 191 0.38 28.86 0.35
N ASP A 192 -0.16 29.80 1.13
CA ASP A 192 -0.11 31.23 0.84
C ASP A 192 1.33 31.73 0.82
N ALA A 193 2.16 31.28 1.77
CA ALA A 193 3.58 31.65 1.79
C ALA A 193 4.32 31.20 0.52
N HIS A 194 4.08 29.97 0.06
CA HIS A 194 4.66 29.45 -1.19
C HIS A 194 4.12 30.19 -2.41
N LEU A 195 2.80 30.38 -2.50
CA LEU A 195 2.18 31.08 -3.62
C LEU A 195 2.73 32.49 -3.78
N ASN A 196 2.78 33.26 -2.68
CA ASN A 196 3.33 34.62 -2.70
C ASN A 196 4.83 34.63 -3.04
N PHE A 197 5.60 33.66 -2.56
CA PHE A 197 7.00 33.51 -2.91
C PHE A 197 7.20 33.29 -4.42
N TRP A 198 6.52 32.31 -5.02
CA TRP A 198 6.62 32.02 -6.45
C TRP A 198 6.16 33.20 -7.30
N MET A 199 5.03 33.83 -6.94
CA MET A 199 4.55 35.03 -7.61
C MET A 199 5.56 36.18 -7.50
N GLY A 200 6.18 36.37 -6.34
CA GLY A 200 7.19 37.39 -6.12
C GLY A 200 8.42 37.19 -7.01
N LEU A 201 8.88 35.94 -7.16
CA LEU A 201 10.01 35.63 -8.05
C LEU A 201 9.65 35.83 -9.53
N SER A 202 8.46 35.40 -9.96
CA SER A 202 7.99 35.60 -11.34
C SER A 202 7.73 37.06 -11.70
N ALA A 203 7.35 37.89 -10.72
CA ALA A 203 7.15 39.33 -10.91
C ALA A 203 8.46 40.14 -10.77
N HIS A 204 9.56 39.51 -10.35
CA HIS A 204 10.82 40.19 -10.14
C HIS A 204 11.41 40.69 -11.47
N GLU A 205 11.97 41.90 -11.49
CA GLU A 205 12.52 42.54 -12.71
C GLU A 205 13.56 41.66 -13.44
N TRP A 206 14.30 40.84 -12.68
CA TRP A 206 15.32 39.94 -13.22
C TRP A 206 14.77 38.72 -13.95
N CYS A 207 13.48 38.40 -13.79
CA CYS A 207 12.85 37.28 -14.50
C CYS A 207 12.80 37.51 -16.02
N HIS A 208 12.81 38.78 -16.44
CA HIS A 208 12.78 39.18 -17.86
C HIS A 208 14.05 39.92 -18.30
N ASP A 209 15.10 39.91 -17.47
CA ASP A 209 16.39 40.54 -17.82
C ASP A 209 17.07 39.71 -18.92
N PRO A 210 17.44 40.32 -20.06
CA PRO A 210 18.12 39.62 -21.15
C PRO A 210 19.53 39.10 -20.78
N LYS A 211 20.08 39.49 -19.62
CA LYS A 211 21.37 39.01 -19.13
C LYS A 211 21.21 37.72 -18.34
N ASP A 212 21.92 36.67 -18.77
CA ASP A 212 21.75 35.33 -18.22
C ASP A 212 21.96 35.22 -16.69
N THR A 213 22.83 36.07 -16.14
CA THR A 213 23.17 36.03 -14.71
C THR A 213 22.04 36.43 -13.77
N ALA A 214 21.07 37.22 -14.24
CA ALA A 214 20.03 37.79 -13.38
C ALA A 214 18.92 36.77 -13.11
N TRP A 215 18.43 36.09 -14.16
CA TRP A 215 17.47 35.00 -14.00
C TRP A 215 18.11 33.78 -13.31
N GLN A 216 19.39 33.48 -13.58
CA GLN A 216 20.12 32.43 -12.85
C GLN A 216 20.16 32.71 -11.34
N ALA A 217 20.33 33.98 -10.94
CA ALA A 217 20.33 34.33 -9.51
C ALA A 217 18.99 34.02 -8.84
N LEU A 218 17.86 34.23 -9.52
CA LEU A 218 16.53 33.86 -9.01
C LEU A 218 16.41 32.34 -8.82
N ILE A 219 16.93 31.56 -9.76
CA ILE A 219 16.91 30.09 -9.69
C ILE A 219 17.77 29.55 -8.55
N PHE A 220 18.97 30.09 -8.35
CA PHE A 220 19.81 29.74 -7.21
C PHE A 220 19.20 30.19 -5.87
N TYR A 221 18.56 31.36 -5.86
CA TYR A 221 17.90 31.88 -4.68
C TYR A 221 16.74 30.96 -4.27
N GLN A 222 15.88 30.56 -5.21
CA GLN A 222 14.77 29.68 -4.86
C GLN A 222 15.23 28.31 -4.37
N ASP A 223 16.23 27.69 -5.02
CA ASP A 223 16.78 26.39 -4.59
C ASP A 223 17.28 26.47 -3.14
N ALA A 224 18.05 27.51 -2.81
CA ALA A 224 18.62 27.70 -1.49
C ALA A 224 17.55 28.00 -0.42
N TYR A 225 16.61 28.91 -0.71
CA TYR A 225 15.65 29.38 0.28
C TYR A 225 14.50 28.40 0.51
N CYS A 226 14.06 27.65 -0.51
CA CYS A 226 13.11 26.55 -0.33
C CYS A 226 13.70 25.45 0.57
N LYS A 227 14.94 25.01 0.30
CA LYS A 227 15.65 24.05 1.16
C LYS A 227 15.80 24.56 2.59
N ARG A 228 16.24 25.81 2.75
CA ARG A 228 16.42 26.43 4.06
C ARG A 228 15.10 26.53 4.82
N TRP A 229 14.02 26.88 4.14
CA TRP A 229 12.69 26.96 4.74
C TRP A 229 12.26 25.61 5.30
N HIS A 230 12.29 24.55 4.48
CA HIS A 230 11.98 23.19 4.92
C HIS A 230 12.85 22.72 6.10
N ASN A 231 14.16 22.99 6.04
CA ASN A 231 15.11 22.59 7.09
C ASN A 231 14.92 23.35 8.42
N THR A 232 14.25 24.51 8.40
CA THR A 232 14.04 25.34 9.60
C THR A 232 12.62 25.26 10.14
N LEU A 233 11.72 24.49 9.49
CA LEU A 233 10.35 24.29 9.96
C LEU A 233 10.32 23.78 11.40
N GLY A 234 9.45 24.38 12.22
CA GLY A 234 9.31 24.04 13.63
C GLY A 234 10.45 24.54 14.53
N MET A 235 11.46 25.21 13.99
CA MET A 235 12.55 25.80 14.78
C MET A 235 12.28 27.29 15.07
N PRO A 236 12.88 27.88 16.13
CA PRO A 236 12.79 29.32 16.40
C PRO A 236 13.34 30.20 15.26
N VAL A 237 14.22 29.63 14.42
CA VAL A 237 14.81 30.27 13.25
C VAL A 237 14.00 30.09 11.96
N SER A 238 12.81 29.47 12.06
CA SER A 238 11.86 29.39 10.94
C SER A 238 11.47 30.79 10.46
N PHE A 239 11.14 30.91 9.19
CA PHE A 239 10.79 32.18 8.57
C PHE A 239 9.65 31.99 7.57
N ASN A 240 9.02 33.10 7.19
CA ASN A 240 7.97 33.08 6.17
C ASN A 240 8.61 33.21 4.79
N LEU A 241 8.46 32.19 3.95
CA LEU A 241 9.06 32.11 2.62
C LEU A 241 8.61 33.24 1.68
N LYS A 242 7.44 33.86 1.92
CA LYS A 242 6.90 34.92 1.05
C LYS A 242 7.77 36.17 0.94
N TYR A 243 8.65 36.41 1.90
CA TYR A 243 9.51 37.59 1.91
C TYR A 243 10.82 37.29 1.17
N ILE A 244 11.00 37.89 0.00
CA ILE A 244 12.24 37.80 -0.77
C ILE A 244 13.30 38.70 -0.12
N ASP A 245 14.43 38.10 0.23
CA ASP A 245 15.61 38.80 0.73
C ASP A 245 16.44 39.32 -0.46
N GLU A 246 16.16 40.57 -0.83
CA GLU A 246 16.84 41.27 -1.91
C GLU A 246 18.36 41.35 -1.71
N GLU A 247 18.82 41.48 -0.47
CA GLU A 247 20.25 41.56 -0.18
C GLU A 247 20.94 40.22 -0.47
N ALA A 248 20.30 39.11 -0.08
CA ALA A 248 20.79 37.79 -0.41
C ALA A 248 20.73 37.51 -1.92
N LEU A 249 19.68 37.96 -2.61
CA LEU A 249 19.54 37.81 -4.05
C LEU A 249 20.67 38.55 -4.81
N ILE A 250 20.99 39.78 -4.40
CA ILE A 250 22.13 40.57 -4.91
C ILE A 250 23.46 39.85 -4.67
N LYS A 251 23.67 39.31 -3.46
CA LYS A 251 24.88 38.54 -3.12
C LYS A 251 25.03 37.29 -4.01
N ILE A 252 23.94 36.58 -4.29
CA ILE A 252 23.94 35.42 -5.19
C ILE A 252 24.32 35.85 -6.61
N LYS A 253 23.68 36.90 -7.15
CA LYS A 253 24.01 37.43 -8.49
C LYS A 253 25.48 37.82 -8.59
N PHE A 254 26.01 38.56 -7.61
CA PHE A 254 27.41 38.94 -7.58
C PHE A 254 28.33 37.71 -7.63
N LYS A 255 28.05 36.69 -6.82
CA LYS A 255 28.82 35.43 -6.80
C LYS A 255 28.81 34.72 -8.15
N ILE A 256 27.67 34.68 -8.85
CA ILE A 256 27.55 34.11 -10.20
C ILE A 256 28.42 34.89 -11.19
N THR A 257 28.28 36.22 -11.21
CA THR A 257 29.07 37.09 -12.09
C THR A 257 30.57 36.96 -11.84
N SER A 258 31.02 36.93 -10.57
CA SER A 258 32.44 36.75 -10.24
C SER A 258 32.99 35.39 -10.71
N LYS A 259 32.21 34.31 -10.58
CA LYS A 259 32.59 32.98 -11.08
C LYS A 259 32.74 32.97 -12.60
N LEU A 260 31.79 33.55 -13.32
CA LEU A 260 31.83 33.66 -14.78
C LEU A 260 33.05 34.46 -15.25
N HIS A 261 33.32 35.61 -14.64
CA HIS A 261 34.49 36.41 -14.96
C HIS A 261 35.80 35.62 -14.75
N THR A 262 35.87 34.88 -13.64
CA THR A 262 37.05 34.04 -13.33
C THR A 262 37.23 32.93 -14.36
N ALA A 263 36.15 32.25 -14.75
CA ALA A 263 36.18 31.18 -15.76
C ALA A 263 36.65 31.69 -17.12
N ILE A 264 36.09 32.82 -17.58
CA ILE A 264 36.49 33.48 -18.84
C ILE A 264 37.96 33.87 -18.80
N THR A 265 38.42 34.44 -17.68
CA THR A 265 39.83 34.84 -17.52
C THR A 265 40.77 33.64 -17.57
N ASN A 266 40.37 32.52 -16.96
CA ASN A 266 41.17 31.29 -16.99
C ASN A 266 41.20 30.65 -18.37
N GLN A 267 40.06 30.58 -19.07
CA GLN A 267 39.98 30.05 -20.43
C GLN A 267 40.81 30.88 -21.41
N ALA A 268 40.82 32.21 -21.26
CA ALA A 268 41.66 33.10 -22.06
C ALA A 268 43.17 32.86 -21.81
N LYS A 269 43.57 32.63 -20.55
CA LYS A 269 44.94 32.29 -20.18
C LYS A 269 45.38 30.95 -20.77
N GLU A 270 44.53 29.93 -20.68
CA GLU A 270 44.79 28.61 -21.26
C GLU A 270 44.95 28.70 -22.77
N ALA A 271 44.02 29.37 -23.47
CA ALA A 271 44.12 29.57 -24.92
C ALA A 271 45.41 30.32 -25.33
N SER A 272 45.85 31.29 -24.53
CA SER A 272 47.11 32.01 -24.76
C SER A 272 48.38 31.20 -24.47
N SER A 273 48.27 30.08 -23.75
CA SER A 273 49.40 29.19 -23.43
C SER A 273 49.61 28.07 -24.46
N PHE A 274 48.65 27.89 -25.37
CA PHE A 274 48.72 26.94 -26.50
C PHE A 274 49.04 27.60 -27.85
N CYS A 275 49.22 28.92 -27.89
CA CYS A 275 49.73 29.69 -29.04
C CYS A 275 51.18 30.14 -28.78
#